data_AF-A0A0K8Q2H0-F1
#
_entry.id   AF-A0A0K8Q2H0-F1
#
_cell.length_a   1.000
_cell.length_b   1.000
_cell.length_c   1.000
_cell.angle_alpha   90.00
_cell.angle_beta   90.00
_cell.angle_gamma   90.00
#
_symmetry.space_group_name_H-M   'P 1'
#
loop_
_entity.id
_entity.type
_entity.pdbx_description
1 polymer ?
#
loop_
_entity_poly.entity_id
_entity_poly.type
_entity_poly.pdbx_seq_one_letter_code
_entity_poly.pdbx_strand_id
1 'polypeptide(L)'
;MGFDPNEPEQRQRLRAALKAADLKPGELWLNYFSIGGSVGEYEVEAYLQGLLSLPPLQRDLLAMAANELIEAVPRLFAPYSDDANLAQPDQESNTADDRDTQDSAGADEYTDPPENE
;
A
#
# COMPACT_ATOMS: atom_id res chain seq x y z
N MET A 1 -43.15 5.97 12.55
CA MET A 1 -41.74 6.35 12.74
C MET A 1 -40.95 5.10 13.06
N GLY A 2 -39.99 4.72 12.21
CA GLY A 2 -39.03 3.67 12.51
C GLY A 2 -37.73 4.29 12.97
N PHE A 3 -37.53 4.44 14.29
CA PHE A 3 -36.21 4.70 14.83
C PHE A 3 -35.44 3.39 14.76
N ASP A 4 -34.44 3.33 13.89
CA ASP A 4 -33.55 2.18 13.74
C ASP A 4 -32.52 2.23 14.88
N PRO A 5 -32.49 1.25 15.81
CA PRO A 5 -31.57 1.28 16.95
C PRO A 5 -30.10 1.26 16.54
N ASN A 6 -29.80 0.83 15.30
CA ASN A 6 -28.46 0.75 14.75
C ASN A 6 -27.98 2.08 14.12
N GLU A 7 -28.88 3.04 13.84
CA GLU A 7 -28.54 4.35 13.26
C GLU A 7 -27.39 5.07 13.99
N PRO A 8 -27.42 5.28 15.33
CA PRO A 8 -26.34 5.98 16.02
C PRO A 8 -24.99 5.28 15.88
N GLU A 9 -24.98 3.94 15.86
CA GLU A 9 -23.75 3.17 15.67
C GLU A 9 -23.25 3.24 14.22
N GLN A 10 -24.14 3.10 13.23
CA GLN A 10 -23.81 3.24 11.81
C GLN A 10 -23.22 4.64 11.52
N ARG A 11 -23.84 5.69 12.07
CA ARG A 11 -23.34 7.07 12.05
C ARG A 11 -21.98 7.22 12.71
N GLN A 12 -21.77 6.60 13.88
CA GLN A 12 -20.48 6.65 14.59
C GLN A 12 -19.37 5.95 13.80
N ARG A 13 -19.64 4.77 13.24
CA ARG A 13 -18.71 4.02 12.37
C ARG A 13 -18.38 4.82 11.11
N LEU A 14 -19.37 5.43 10.45
CA LEU A 14 -19.18 6.30 9.29
C LEU A 14 -18.30 7.52 9.61
N ARG A 15 -18.58 8.24 10.71
CA ARG A 15 -17.72 9.37 11.16
C ARG A 15 -16.29 8.92 11.47
N ALA A 16 -16.09 7.70 12.00
CA ALA A 16 -14.77 7.16 12.28
C ALA A 16 -14.01 6.82 10.99
N ALA A 17 -14.68 6.24 10.00
CA ALA A 17 -14.12 5.93 8.68
C ALA A 17 -13.67 7.20 7.94
N LEU A 18 -14.53 8.23 7.88
CA LEU A 18 -14.18 9.53 7.29
C LEU A 18 -12.93 10.15 7.94
N LYS A 19 -12.88 10.18 9.28
CA LYS A 19 -11.72 10.68 10.04
C LYS A 19 -10.44 9.87 9.82
N ALA A 20 -10.55 8.56 9.58
CA ALA A 20 -9.39 7.69 9.36
C ALA A 20 -8.76 7.88 7.96
N ALA A 21 -9.50 8.48 7.02
CA ALA A 21 -9.07 8.74 5.65
C ALA A 21 -9.00 10.25 5.29
N ASP A 22 -9.15 11.14 6.28
CA ASP A 22 -9.20 12.61 6.14
C ASP A 22 -10.24 13.14 5.12
N LEU A 23 -11.33 12.37 4.92
CA LEU A 23 -12.39 12.67 3.95
C LEU A 23 -13.35 13.74 4.48
N LYS A 24 -13.63 14.75 3.65
CA LYS A 24 -14.54 15.86 3.96
C LYS A 24 -16.01 15.46 3.69
N PRO A 25 -16.99 16.08 4.38
CA PRO A 25 -18.41 15.79 4.14
C PRO A 25 -18.85 16.01 2.68
N GLY A 26 -18.34 17.05 2.01
CA GLY A 26 -18.62 17.32 0.61
C GLY A 26 -18.02 16.28 -0.36
N GLU A 27 -16.85 15.72 -0.04
CA GLU A 27 -16.23 14.64 -0.83
C GLU A 27 -17.08 13.36 -0.73
N LEU A 28 -17.55 13.03 0.48
CA LEU A 28 -18.54 11.96 0.69
C LEU A 28 -19.84 12.24 -0.07
N TRP A 29 -20.40 13.45 0.04
CA TRP A 29 -21.67 13.81 -0.58
C TRP A 29 -21.61 13.71 -2.11
N LEU A 30 -20.50 14.14 -2.74
CA LEU A 30 -20.32 14.04 -4.19
C LEU A 30 -20.32 12.58 -4.69
N ASN A 31 -19.64 11.65 -4.00
CA ASN A 31 -19.69 10.25 -4.39
C ASN A 31 -21.08 9.63 -4.11
N TYR A 32 -21.65 9.91 -2.92
CA TYR A 32 -23.00 9.49 -2.54
C TYR A 32 -24.07 9.93 -3.56
N PHE A 33 -24.03 11.19 -4.01
CA PHE A 33 -24.92 11.70 -5.05
C PHE A 33 -24.72 10.97 -6.39
N SER A 34 -23.47 10.68 -6.75
CA SER A 34 -23.12 9.97 -7.99
C SER A 34 -23.64 8.53 -8.03
N ILE A 35 -23.78 7.86 -6.87
CA ILE A 35 -24.36 6.51 -6.73
C ILE A 35 -25.91 6.55 -6.73
N GLY A 36 -26.53 7.75 -6.76
CA GLY A 36 -27.99 7.93 -6.74
C GLY A 36 -28.56 8.40 -5.39
N GLY A 37 -27.71 8.95 -4.52
CA GLY A 37 -28.12 9.60 -3.28
C GLY A 37 -29.08 10.78 -3.50
N SER A 38 -30.14 10.84 -2.68
CA SER A 38 -31.25 11.80 -2.87
C SER A 38 -31.32 12.93 -1.84
N VAL A 39 -30.38 13.04 -0.88
CA VAL A 39 -30.35 14.13 0.11
C VAL A 39 -29.24 15.15 -0.17
N GLY A 40 -29.46 16.39 0.25
CA GLY A 40 -28.50 17.49 0.06
C GLY A 40 -27.27 17.39 0.96
N GLU A 41 -26.21 18.11 0.60
CA GLU A 41 -24.95 18.17 1.37
C GLU A 41 -25.19 18.51 2.84
N TYR A 42 -25.99 19.56 3.12
CA TYR A 42 -26.37 19.96 4.48
C TYR A 42 -27.18 18.90 5.25
N GLU A 43 -27.93 18.03 4.56
CA GLU A 43 -28.65 16.91 5.19
C GLU A 43 -27.69 15.77 5.54
N VAL A 44 -26.68 15.51 4.70
CA VAL A 44 -25.57 14.61 5.02
C VAL A 44 -24.75 15.14 6.19
N GLU A 45 -24.44 16.43 6.23
CA GLU A 45 -23.75 17.05 7.37
C GLU A 45 -24.60 16.98 8.65
N ALA A 46 -25.88 17.35 8.60
CA ALA A 46 -26.78 17.27 9.74
C ALA A 46 -26.95 15.82 10.23
N TYR A 47 -27.06 14.86 9.32
CA TYR A 47 -27.06 13.44 9.66
C TYR A 47 -25.77 13.04 10.35
N LEU A 48 -24.61 13.33 9.75
CA LEU A 48 -23.30 13.04 10.34
C LEU A 48 -23.18 13.67 11.73
N GLN A 49 -23.66 14.90 11.94
CA GLN A 49 -23.64 15.59 13.24
C GLN A 49 -24.63 15.01 14.27
N GLY A 50 -25.57 14.15 13.84
CA GLY A 50 -26.63 13.60 14.70
C GLY A 50 -27.81 14.54 14.92
N LEU A 51 -27.91 15.61 14.12
CA LEU A 51 -29.01 16.57 14.12
C LEU A 51 -30.20 16.12 13.26
N LEU A 52 -29.96 15.17 12.35
CA LEU A 52 -30.96 14.57 11.46
C LEU A 52 -30.84 13.03 11.49
N SER A 53 -31.96 12.35 11.26
CA SER A 53 -32.05 10.90 11.03
C SER A 53 -32.45 10.64 9.58
N LEU A 54 -31.77 9.69 8.92
CA LEU A 54 -31.98 9.39 7.50
C LEU A 54 -32.63 8.01 7.30
N PRO A 55 -33.41 7.81 6.20
CA PRO A 55 -33.92 6.49 5.83
C PRO A 55 -32.78 5.47 5.68
N PRO A 56 -32.99 4.17 6.03
CA PRO A 56 -31.94 3.14 5.98
C PRO A 56 -31.13 3.14 4.68
N LEU A 57 -31.82 3.11 3.53
CA LEU A 57 -31.22 3.16 2.19
C LEU A 57 -30.22 4.32 2.02
N GLN A 58 -30.52 5.51 2.56
CA GLN A 58 -29.62 6.66 2.44
C GLN A 58 -28.41 6.56 3.36
N ARG A 59 -28.55 5.91 4.53
CA ARG A 59 -27.43 5.59 5.42
C ARG A 59 -26.51 4.52 4.83
N ASP A 60 -27.09 3.56 4.14
CA ASP A 60 -26.36 2.47 3.47
C ASP A 60 -25.62 2.98 2.22
N LEU A 61 -26.25 3.87 1.43
CA LEU A 61 -25.59 4.57 0.32
C LEU A 61 -24.44 5.48 0.80
N LEU A 62 -24.59 6.17 1.94
CA LEU A 62 -23.49 6.94 2.55
C LEU A 62 -22.35 6.03 3.03
N ALA A 63 -22.64 4.83 3.53
CA ALA A 63 -21.61 3.84 3.89
C ALA A 63 -20.89 3.29 2.65
N MET A 64 -21.62 3.00 1.57
CA MET A 64 -21.06 2.57 0.29
C MET A 64 -20.13 3.64 -0.30
N ALA A 65 -20.61 4.88 -0.40
CA ALA A 65 -19.86 6.02 -0.91
C ALA A 65 -18.56 6.29 -0.13
N ALA A 66 -18.58 6.12 1.20
CA ALA A 66 -17.40 6.24 2.04
C ALA A 66 -16.41 5.09 1.81
N ASN A 67 -16.89 3.85 1.69
CA ASN A 67 -16.03 2.69 1.46
C ASN A 67 -15.27 2.80 0.11
N GLU A 68 -15.95 3.20 -0.96
CA GLU A 68 -15.32 3.42 -2.28
C GLU A 68 -14.23 4.50 -2.23
N LEU A 69 -14.49 5.64 -1.57
CA LEU A 69 -13.50 6.70 -1.39
C LEU A 69 -12.28 6.24 -0.57
N ILE A 70 -12.47 5.33 0.38
CA ILE A 70 -11.38 4.76 1.20
C ILE A 70 -10.60 3.68 0.42
N GLU A 71 -11.26 2.89 -0.42
CA GLU A 71 -10.63 1.88 -1.29
C GLU A 71 -9.84 2.54 -2.44
N ALA A 72 -10.31 3.68 -2.94
CA ALA A 72 -9.64 4.49 -3.95
C ALA A 72 -8.33 5.16 -3.47
N VAL A 73 -8.01 5.13 -2.17
CA VAL A 73 -6.73 5.61 -1.64
C VAL A 73 -5.71 4.46 -1.63
N PRO A 74 -4.73 4.42 -2.57
CA PRO A 74 -3.70 3.40 -2.56
C PRO A 74 -2.84 3.55 -1.29
N ARG A 75 -2.72 2.46 -0.52
CA ARG A 75 -1.99 2.42 0.76
C ARG A 75 -0.47 2.48 0.55
N LEU A 76 0.04 3.66 0.23
CA LEU A 76 1.47 4.03 0.18
C LEU A 76 2.34 2.98 -0.53
N PHE A 77 2.34 2.98 -1.87
CA PHE A 77 3.38 2.27 -2.62
C PHE A 77 4.75 2.87 -2.29
N ALA A 78 5.54 2.15 -1.50
CA ALA A 78 6.97 2.39 -1.40
C ALA A 78 7.64 2.01 -2.74
N PRO A 79 8.63 2.78 -3.23
CA PRO A 79 9.32 2.45 -4.47
C PRO A 79 10.09 1.13 -4.35
N TYR A 80 10.12 0.35 -5.41
CA TYR A 80 10.98 -0.82 -5.50
C TYR A 80 12.44 -0.41 -5.75
N SER A 81 13.39 -1.24 -5.31
CA SER A 81 14.82 -0.92 -5.40
C SER A 81 15.34 -0.76 -6.85
N ASP A 82 14.67 -1.35 -7.84
CA ASP A 82 15.01 -1.20 -9.26
C ASP A 82 14.65 0.20 -9.79
N ASP A 83 13.48 0.76 -9.46
CA ASP A 83 13.08 2.11 -9.89
C ASP A 83 14.05 3.19 -9.39
N ALA A 84 14.65 2.98 -8.21
CA ALA A 84 15.67 3.87 -7.66
C ALA A 84 17.02 3.84 -8.43
N ASN A 85 17.27 2.78 -9.21
CA ASN A 85 18.52 2.58 -9.94
C ASN A 85 18.45 3.09 -11.40
N LEU A 86 17.28 3.47 -11.90
CA LEU A 86 17.08 4.04 -13.24
C LEU A 86 17.59 5.50 -13.37
N ALA A 87 18.23 6.05 -12.33
CA ALA A 87 18.45 7.48 -12.15
C ALA A 87 19.91 7.95 -12.31
N GLN A 88 20.79 7.20 -12.99
CA GLN A 88 22.08 7.76 -13.45
C GLN A 88 22.61 7.09 -14.74
N PRO A 89 23.05 7.88 -15.75
CA PRO A 89 23.52 7.37 -17.05
C PRO A 89 25.04 7.14 -17.10
N ASP A 90 25.44 6.37 -18.11
CA ASP A 90 26.74 6.35 -18.81
C ASP A 90 28.05 6.53 -18.00
N GLN A 91 28.86 5.47 -17.89
CA GLN A 91 30.30 5.51 -18.26
C GLN A 91 30.81 4.15 -18.75
N GLU A 92 31.58 4.17 -19.82
CA GLU A 92 32.31 3.02 -20.38
C GLU A 92 33.64 2.78 -19.64
N SER A 93 34.02 1.54 -19.36
CA SER A 93 35.44 1.16 -19.28
C SER A 93 35.67 -0.32 -19.59
N ASN A 94 36.59 -0.55 -20.54
CA ASN A 94 37.06 -1.86 -21.01
C ASN A 94 38.25 -2.35 -20.15
N THR A 95 38.68 -3.62 -20.36
CA THR A 95 40.08 -4.14 -20.35
C THR A 95 40.29 -5.46 -19.59
N ALA A 96 40.42 -6.54 -20.37
CA ALA A 96 41.44 -7.63 -20.38
C ALA A 96 42.16 -8.19 -19.12
N ASP A 97 42.75 -9.38 -19.34
CA ASP A 97 43.80 -10.09 -18.58
C ASP A 97 43.46 -10.61 -17.15
N ASP A 98 44.04 -11.71 -16.66
CA ASP A 98 44.91 -12.75 -17.24
C ASP A 98 44.55 -14.15 -16.68
N ARG A 99 44.89 -15.24 -17.40
CA ARG A 99 44.98 -16.62 -16.86
C ARG A 99 46.07 -17.46 -17.55
N ASP A 100 47.31 -17.27 -17.13
CA ASP A 100 48.40 -18.21 -17.45
C ASP A 100 48.15 -19.64 -16.87
N THR A 101 48.92 -20.64 -17.33
CA THR A 101 48.42 -21.99 -17.64
C THR A 101 49.46 -23.11 -17.40
N GLN A 102 49.04 -24.22 -16.76
CA GLN A 102 49.64 -25.59 -16.74
C GLN A 102 51.13 -25.75 -16.33
N ASP A 103 51.44 -26.44 -15.23
CA ASP A 103 51.62 -27.91 -15.14
C ASP A 103 52.89 -28.46 -15.84
N SER A 104 53.85 -28.98 -15.05
CA SER A 104 54.86 -29.99 -15.40
C SER A 104 55.70 -30.40 -14.17
N ALA A 105 56.32 -31.59 -14.20
CA ALA A 105 57.03 -32.19 -13.05
C ALA A 105 58.40 -32.80 -13.42
N GLY A 106 59.26 -33.06 -12.41
CA GLY A 106 60.37 -34.03 -12.51
C GLY A 106 61.64 -33.73 -11.69
N ALA A 107 62.16 -34.78 -11.01
CA ALA A 107 63.52 -34.96 -10.47
C ALA A 107 64.02 -33.96 -9.37
N ASP A 108 64.85 -34.31 -8.38
CA ASP A 108 65.46 -35.57 -7.86
C ASP A 108 65.98 -35.29 -6.40
N GLU A 109 66.75 -36.06 -5.61
CA GLU A 109 67.52 -37.33 -5.69
C GLU A 109 67.59 -37.99 -4.26
N TYR A 110 67.98 -39.28 -4.20
CA TYR A 110 68.43 -40.14 -3.06
C TYR A 110 68.59 -39.59 -1.61
N THR A 111 68.19 -40.41 -0.62
CA THR A 111 69.11 -41.18 0.29
C THR A 111 68.32 -42.07 1.29
N ASP A 112 68.89 -43.23 1.67
CA ASP A 112 68.33 -44.32 2.51
C ASP A 112 69.51 -45.10 3.18
N PRO A 113 69.38 -45.85 4.31
CA PRO A 113 68.53 -45.73 5.51
C PRO A 113 69.42 -45.38 6.76
N PRO A 114 69.22 -45.83 8.04
CA PRO A 114 69.15 -47.24 8.47
C PRO A 114 68.09 -47.60 9.55
N GLU A 115 68.08 -48.89 9.89
CA GLU A 115 67.17 -49.68 10.72
C GLU A 115 67.17 -49.46 12.27
N ASN A 116 66.02 -49.83 12.86
CA ASN A 116 65.77 -50.52 14.15
C ASN A 116 66.25 -49.95 15.51
N GLU A 117 65.26 -49.79 16.43
CA GLU A 117 65.29 -50.29 17.82
C GLU A 117 63.89 -50.82 18.20
#